data_AF-A0A6N7C6C0-F1
#
_entry.id   AF-A0A6N7C6C0-F1
#
_cell.length_a   1.000
_cell.length_b   1.000
_cell.length_c   1.000
_cell.angle_alpha   90.00
_cell.angle_beta   90.00
_cell.angle_gamma   90.00
#
_symmetry.space_group_name_H-M   'P 1'
#
loop_
_entity.id
_entity.type
_entity.pdbx_description
1 polymer ?
#
loop_
_entity_poly.entity_id
_entity_poly.type
_entity_poly.pdbx_seq_one_letter_code
_entity_poly.pdbx_strand_id
1 'polypeptide(L)'
;MRSVFAHQAILVMTPEADIDAPGAAVTSALCTHWGRQRPCSLAPHHTHANRDGMEVQIRVVFAVDPAHECAVRCRIERALATGQLCGPGTANTQLQLRSCAPAAPTAEEAAQVTSQFHHTG
;
A
#
# COMPACT_ATOMS: atom_id res chain seq x y z
N MET A 1 20.27 1.21 -7.39
CA MET A 1 19.57 2.46 -7.02
C MET A 1 18.09 2.16 -6.95
N ARG A 2 17.33 2.81 -6.06
CA ARG A 2 15.87 2.60 -5.97
C ARG A 2 15.15 3.55 -6.91
N SER A 3 14.09 3.07 -7.52
CA SER A 3 13.14 3.86 -8.30
C SER A 3 11.81 3.93 -7.58
N VAL A 4 11.08 5.03 -7.76
CA VAL A 4 9.75 5.20 -7.19
C VAL A 4 8.70 4.69 -8.18
N PHE A 5 7.72 3.95 -7.66
CA PHE A 5 6.61 3.41 -8.41
C PHE A 5 5.30 3.70 -7.68
N ALA A 6 4.20 3.79 -8.41
CA ALA A 6 2.86 3.84 -7.84
C ALA A 6 2.05 2.61 -8.28
N HIS A 7 1.12 2.20 -7.42
CA HIS A 7 0.15 1.15 -7.69
C HIS A 7 -1.20 1.61 -7.17
N GLN A 8 -2.24 1.43 -7.98
CA GLN A 8 -3.59 1.88 -7.65
C GLN A 8 -4.53 0.69 -7.62
N ALA A 9 -5.49 0.75 -6.70
CA ALA A 9 -6.56 -0.23 -6.60
C ALA A 9 -7.89 0.45 -6.25
N ILE A 10 -8.98 -0.18 -6.67
CA ILE A 10 -10.34 0.20 -6.27
C ILE A 10 -10.91 -0.97 -5.49
N LEU A 11 -11.35 -0.70 -4.28
CA LEU A 11 -12.01 -1.64 -3.39
C LEU A 11 -13.47 -1.24 -3.24
N VAL A 12 -14.38 -2.22 -3.13
CA VAL A 12 -15.72 -2.00 -2.59
C VAL A 12 -15.72 -2.41 -1.13
N MET A 13 -16.13 -1.49 -0.26
CA MET A 13 -16.16 -1.64 1.19
C MET A 13 -17.47 -1.05 1.72
N THR A 14 -18.00 -1.60 2.82
CA THR A 14 -19.16 -0.96 3.46
C THR A 14 -18.75 0.42 4.02
N PRO A 15 -19.66 1.40 4.11
CA PRO A 15 -19.32 2.73 4.60
C PRO A 15 -18.73 2.75 6.02
N GLU A 16 -19.10 1.78 6.85
CA GLU A 16 -18.66 1.61 8.24
C GLU A 16 -17.32 0.88 8.34
N ALA A 17 -16.81 0.34 7.23
CA ALA A 17 -15.54 -0.37 7.19
C ALA A 17 -14.36 0.58 7.43
N ASP A 18 -13.39 0.10 8.20
CA ASP A 18 -12.15 0.82 8.48
C ASP A 18 -11.41 1.15 7.17
N ILE A 19 -11.27 2.44 6.87
CA ILE A 19 -10.61 2.93 5.66
C ILE A 19 -9.09 2.67 5.68
N ASP A 20 -8.51 2.50 6.88
CA ASP A 20 -7.08 2.28 7.07
C ASP A 20 -6.70 0.80 6.98
N ALA A 21 -7.68 -0.11 7.03
CA ALA A 21 -7.44 -1.55 6.96
C ALA A 21 -6.65 -1.97 5.70
N PRO A 22 -6.96 -1.48 4.47
CA PRO A 22 -6.14 -1.71 3.28
C PRO A 22 -4.68 -1.28 3.44
N GLY A 23 -4.43 -0.12 4.04
CA GLY A 23 -3.08 0.37 4.31
C GLY A 23 -2.32 -0.54 5.28
N ALA A 24 -2.98 -0.99 6.35
CA ALA A 24 -2.42 -1.92 7.32
C ALA A 24 -2.09 -3.29 6.69
N ALA A 25 -2.94 -3.78 5.79
CA ALA A 25 -2.72 -5.03 5.07
C ALA A 25 -1.54 -4.96 4.11
N VAL A 26 -1.43 -3.87 3.33
CA VAL A 26 -0.27 -3.60 2.47
C VAL A 26 1.00 -3.52 3.30
N THR A 27 0.96 -2.76 4.40
CA THR A 27 2.10 -2.64 5.32
C THR A 27 2.52 -4.00 5.87
N SER A 28 1.56 -4.84 6.29
CA SER A 28 1.83 -6.19 6.79
C SER A 28 2.41 -7.08 5.71
N ALA A 29 1.89 -7.04 4.49
CA ALA A 29 2.41 -7.86 3.39
C ALA A 29 3.84 -7.47 2.98
N LEU A 30 4.18 -6.18 3.02
CA LEU A 30 5.48 -5.67 2.61
C LEU A 30 6.52 -5.70 3.74
N CYS A 31 6.14 -5.37 4.97
CA CYS A 31 7.09 -5.25 6.09
C CYS A 31 7.35 -6.58 6.83
N THR A 32 6.36 -7.48 6.89
CA THR A 32 6.46 -8.66 7.76
C THR A 32 7.31 -9.77 7.12
N HIS A 33 7.58 -9.69 5.81
CA HIS A 33 8.35 -10.69 5.08
C HIS A 33 9.83 -10.34 4.85
N TRP A 34 10.26 -9.08 5.05
CA TRP A 34 11.59 -8.60 4.63
C TRP A 34 12.47 -7.99 5.73
N GLY A 35 12.45 -8.58 6.93
CA GLY A 35 13.39 -8.19 7.99
C GLY A 35 12.87 -6.99 8.78
N ARG A 36 12.66 -7.23 10.08
CA ARG A 36 12.03 -6.30 11.02
C ARG A 36 13.01 -5.18 11.45
N GLN A 37 13.20 -4.17 10.61
CA GLN A 37 13.72 -2.87 11.04
C GLN A 37 12.86 -1.75 10.44
N ARG A 38 12.30 -0.90 11.31
CA ARG A 38 11.65 0.35 10.92
C ARG A 38 12.68 1.49 10.90
N PRO A 39 12.54 2.49 9.99
CA PRO A 39 11.62 2.53 8.85
C PRO A 39 11.91 1.40 7.86
N CYS A 40 10.88 0.92 7.14
CA CYS A 40 11.00 -0.25 6.24
C CYS A 40 12.22 -0.10 5.34
N SER A 41 13.28 -0.83 5.65
CA SER A 41 14.59 -0.54 5.08
C SER A 41 14.65 -0.90 3.61
N LEU A 42 13.75 -1.74 3.11
CA LEU A 42 13.83 -2.38 1.80
C LEU A 42 12.89 -1.77 0.75
N ALA A 43 11.66 -1.41 1.14
CA ALA A 43 10.70 -0.74 0.27
C ALA A 43 9.89 0.31 1.06
N PRO A 44 10.45 1.50 1.31
CA PRO A 44 9.68 2.62 1.85
C PRO A 44 8.43 2.81 0.99
N HIS A 45 7.29 2.82 1.65
CA HIS A 45 6.01 2.93 0.99
C HIS A 45 5.06 3.78 1.81
N HIS A 46 4.13 4.39 1.10
CA HIS A 46 3.02 5.13 1.67
C HIS A 46 1.74 4.65 0.98
N THR A 47 0.70 4.43 1.77
CA THR A 47 -0.62 4.07 1.27
C THR A 47 -1.57 5.21 1.60
N HIS A 48 -2.18 5.77 0.55
CA HIS A 48 -3.28 6.71 0.67
C HIS A 48 -4.59 5.98 0.35
N ALA A 49 -5.63 6.24 1.14
CA ALA A 49 -6.97 5.72 0.92
C ALA A 49 -7.96 6.89 0.83
N ASN A 50 -8.77 6.91 -0.22
CA ASN A 50 -9.83 7.89 -0.40
C ASN A 50 -11.16 7.18 -0.63
N ARG A 51 -12.20 7.54 0.13
CA ARG A 51 -13.52 6.91 0.04
C ARG A 51 -14.50 7.79 -0.73
N ASP A 52 -15.23 7.16 -1.64
CA ASP A 52 -16.38 7.71 -2.34
C ASP A 52 -17.54 6.72 -2.27
N GLY A 53 -18.46 6.94 -1.32
CA GLY A 53 -19.55 6.01 -1.01
C GLY A 53 -19.03 4.63 -0.58
N MET A 54 -19.33 3.62 -1.39
CA MET A 54 -18.87 2.24 -1.17
C MET A 54 -17.50 1.95 -1.82
N GLU A 55 -17.02 2.83 -2.70
CA GLU A 55 -15.73 2.64 -3.35
C GLU A 55 -14.61 3.29 -2.54
N VAL A 56 -13.50 2.58 -2.40
CA VAL A 56 -12.29 3.08 -1.76
C VAL A 56 -11.15 2.97 -2.75
N GLN A 57 -10.64 4.14 -3.15
CA GLN A 57 -9.48 4.27 -4.00
C GLN A 57 -8.23 4.18 -3.14
N ILE A 58 -7.43 3.16 -3.41
CA ILE A 58 -6.16 2.91 -2.73
C ILE A 58 -5.03 3.29 -3.67
N ARG A 59 -4.10 4.08 -3.16
CA ARG A 59 -2.89 4.47 -3.86
C ARG A 59 -1.66 4.15 -3.01
N VAL A 60 -0.85 3.21 -3.50
CA VAL A 60 0.39 2.80 -2.85
C VAL A 60 1.55 3.35 -3.65
N VAL A 61 2.37 4.19 -3.03
CA VAL A 61 3.63 4.69 -3.60
C VAL A 61 4.77 4.00 -2.86
N PHE A 62 5.73 3.44 -3.59
CA PHE A 62 6.85 2.72 -2.98
C PHE A 62 8.16 2.93 -3.75
N ALA A 63 9.28 2.85 -3.03
CA ALA A 63 10.62 2.92 -3.61
C ALA A 63 11.36 1.58 -3.46
N VAL A 64 11.73 0.96 -4.56
CA VAL A 64 12.42 -0.35 -4.57
C VAL A 64 13.42 -0.43 -5.72
N ASP A 65 14.36 -1.38 -5.65
CA ASP A 65 15.15 -1.75 -6.82
C ASP A 65 14.19 -2.20 -7.96
N PRO A 66 14.32 -1.65 -9.19
CA PRO A 66 13.46 -2.01 -10.33
C PRO A 66 13.33 -3.52 -10.56
N ALA A 67 14.37 -4.32 -10.27
CA ALA A 67 14.31 -5.78 -10.40
C ALA A 67 13.26 -6.44 -9.48
N HIS A 68 12.84 -5.75 -8.42
CA HIS A 68 11.84 -6.22 -7.47
C HIS A 68 10.46 -5.57 -7.65
N GLU A 69 10.28 -4.66 -8.63
CA GLU A 69 9.01 -3.94 -8.85
C GLU A 69 7.82 -4.91 -8.96
N CYS A 70 7.90 -5.87 -9.89
CA CYS A 70 6.83 -6.86 -10.09
C CYS A 70 6.53 -7.64 -8.82
N ALA A 71 7.57 -8.03 -8.07
CA ALA A 71 7.42 -8.79 -6.84
C ALA A 71 6.73 -7.99 -5.72
N VAL A 72 6.93 -6.67 -5.67
CA VAL A 72 6.23 -5.78 -4.74
C VAL A 72 4.76 -5.60 -5.17
N ARG A 73 4.50 -5.36 -6.46
CA ARG A 73 3.14 -5.23 -7.00
C ARG A 73 2.29 -6.47 -6.74
N CYS A 74 2.81 -7.66 -7.05
CA CYS A 74 2.09 -8.90 -6.78
C CYS A 74 1.77 -9.11 -5.29
N ARG A 75 2.62 -8.61 -4.38
CA ARG A 75 2.32 -8.67 -2.93
C ARG A 75 1.22 -7.69 -2.54
N ILE A 76 1.24 -6.47 -3.06
CA ILE A 76 0.18 -5.48 -2.82
C ILE A 76 -1.15 -6.05 -3.32
N GLU A 77 -1.18 -6.53 -4.56
CA GLU A 77 -2.38 -7.11 -5.15
C GLU A 77 -2.91 -8.29 -4.32
N ARG A 78 -2.04 -9.23 -3.94
CA ARG A 78 -2.43 -10.36 -3.08
C ARG A 78 -2.96 -9.92 -1.73
N ALA A 79 -2.39 -8.88 -1.12
CA ALA A 79 -2.84 -8.34 0.16
C ALA A 79 -4.24 -7.71 0.05
N LEU A 80 -4.53 -7.05 -1.07
CA LEU A 80 -5.83 -6.46 -1.34
C LEU A 80 -6.86 -7.47 -1.85
N ALA A 81 -6.44 -8.59 -2.43
CA ALA A 81 -7.32 -9.63 -2.95
C ALA A 81 -7.81 -10.63 -1.89
N THR A 82 -7.30 -10.60 -0.65
CA THR A 82 -7.71 -11.56 0.40
C THR A 82 -9.17 -11.42 0.82
N GLY A 83 -9.82 -10.29 0.49
CA GLY A 83 -11.25 -10.05 0.74
C GLY A 83 -11.61 -9.82 2.22
N GLN A 84 -10.67 -10.03 3.13
CA GLN A 84 -10.80 -9.77 4.56
C GLN A 84 -9.51 -9.15 5.08
N LEU A 85 -9.64 -8.02 5.79
CA LEU A 85 -8.53 -7.36 6.47
C LEU A 85 -8.82 -7.27 7.96
N CYS A 86 -7.84 -7.67 8.75
CA CYS A 86 -7.82 -7.43 10.18
C CYS A 86 -7.32 -5.99 10.41
N GLY A 87 -8.23 -5.08 10.73
CA GLY A 87 -7.85 -3.80 11.30
C GLY A 87 -7.33 -3.96 12.74
N PRO A 88 -6.83 -2.89 13.37
CA PRO A 88 -6.56 -2.87 14.81
C PRO A 88 -7.82 -3.02 15.68
N GLY A 89 -9.02 -2.99 15.07
CA GLY A 89 -10.29 -3.37 15.69
C GLY A 89 -10.65 -4.84 15.45
N THR A 90 -11.45 -5.44 16.34
CA THR A 90 -11.89 -6.84 16.28
C THR A 90 -12.85 -7.18 15.13
N ALA A 91 -13.17 -6.22 14.26
CA ALA A 91 -14.07 -6.42 13.13
C ALA A 91 -13.30 -6.75 11.85
N ASN A 92 -13.58 -7.93 11.27
CA ASN A 92 -13.11 -8.28 9.93
C ASN A 92 -13.78 -7.35 8.92
N THR A 93 -12.98 -6.53 8.25
CA THR A 93 -13.45 -5.68 7.17
C THR A 93 -13.58 -6.51 5.91
N GLN A 94 -14.81 -6.71 5.42
CA GLN A 94 -15.04 -7.30 4.10
C GLN A 94 -14.75 -6.26 3.03
N LEU A 95 -14.02 -6.68 2.01
CA LEU A 95 -13.75 -5.87 0.84
C LEU A 95 -13.80 -6.71 -0.41
N GLN A 96 -14.07 -6.07 -1.54
CA GLN A 96 -13.97 -6.68 -2.85
C GLN A 96 -13.02 -5.85 -3.72
N LEU A 97 -11.93 -6.46 -4.18
CA LEU A 97 -11.04 -5.84 -5.15
C LEU A 97 -11.75 -5.75 -6.51
N ARG A 98 -11.96 -4.53 -7.02
CA ARG A 98 -12.59 -4.28 -8.32
C ARG A 98 -11.56 -4.12 -9.42
N SER A 99 -10.47 -3.42 -9.13
CA SER A 99 -9.35 -3.24 -10.05
C SER A 99 -8.06 -3.06 -9.29
N CYS A 100 -6.96 -3.51 -9.88
CA CYS A 100 -5.60 -3.32 -9.37
C CYS A 100 -4.67 -3.13 -10.56
N ALA A 101 -3.91 -2.03 -10.62
CA ALA A 101 -3.11 -1.72 -11.80
C ALA A 101 -1.86 -0.89 -11.46
N PRO A 102 -0.76 -1.06 -12.22
CA PRO A 102 0.35 -0.13 -12.18
C PRO A 102 -0.08 1.31 -12.45
N ALA A 103 0.57 2.27 -11.79
CA ALA A 103 0.40 3.69 -12.04
C ALA A 103 1.77 4.38 -12.06
N ALA A 104 1.86 5.50 -12.76
CA ALA A 104 3.01 6.39 -12.64
C ALA A 104 2.90 7.18 -11.32
N PRO A 105 3.99 7.31 -10.54
CA PRO A 105 4.02 8.24 -9.41
C PRO A 105 4.03 9.68 -9.93
N THR A 106 3.44 10.60 -9.17
CA THR A 106 3.61 12.03 -9.40
C THR A 106 4.98 12.49 -8.89
N ALA A 107 5.41 13.69 -9.28
CA ALA A 107 6.65 14.27 -8.79
C ALA A 107 6.62 14.48 -7.25
N GLU A 108 5.46 14.86 -6.71
CA GLU A 108 5.25 15.04 -5.27
C GLU A 108 5.33 13.72 -4.51
N GLU A 109 4.72 12.66 -5.04
CA GLU A 109 4.79 11.31 -4.44
C GLU A 109 6.21 10.76 -4.45
N ALA A 110 6.95 11.00 -5.54
CA ALA A 110 8.36 10.67 -5.62
C ALA A 110 9.17 11.42 -4.57
N ALA A 111 8.89 12.72 -4.37
CA ALA A 111 9.54 13.52 -3.34
C ALA A 111 9.15 13.05 -1.93
N GLN A 112 7.90 12.67 -1.66
CA GLN A 112 7.44 12.26 -0.32
C GLN A 112 8.06 10.93 0.13
N VAL A 113 8.13 9.94 -0.76
CA VAL A 113 8.81 8.67 -0.46
C VAL A 113 10.33 8.88 -0.38
N THR A 114 10.86 9.85 -1.12
CA THR A 114 12.29 10.18 -1.08
C THR A 114 12.70 10.98 0.17
N SER A 115 11.89 11.92 0.62
CA SER A 115 12.17 12.70 1.83
C SER A 115 12.10 11.87 3.10
N GLN A 116 11.34 10.77 3.12
CA GLN A 116 11.37 9.76 4.18
C GLN A 116 12.74 9.05 4.29
N PHE A 117 13.65 9.20 3.32
CA PHE A 117 15.05 8.74 3.41
C PHE A 117 15.94 9.65 4.29
N HIS A 118 15.61 10.94 4.45
CA HIS A 118 16.54 11.94 4.99
C HIS A 118 16.28 12.34 6.44
N HIS A 119 15.19 11.86 7.07
CA HIS A 119 14.90 12.16 8.48
C HIS A 119 15.49 11.11 9.43
N THR A 120 16.78 10.82 9.27
CA THR A 120 17.62 10.15 10.28
C THR A 120 19.03 10.69 10.13
N GLY A 121 19.22 11.93 10.58
CA GLY A 121 20.52 12.57 10.78
C GLY A 121 20.55 13.14 12.19
#